data_AF-A0A7X6AQP3-F1
#
_entry.id   AF-A0A7X6AQP3-F1
#
_cell.length_a   1.000
_cell.length_b   1.000
_cell.length_c   1.000
_cell.angle_alpha   90.00
_cell.angle_beta   90.00
_cell.angle_gamma   90.00
#
_symmetry.space_group_name_H-M   'P 1'
#
loop_
_entity.id
_entity.type
_entity.pdbx_description
1 polymer ?
#
loop_
_entity_poly.entity_id
_entity_poly.type
_entity_poly.pdbx_seq_one_letter_code
_entity_poly.pdbx_strand_id
1 'polypeptide(L)'
;MPWLVSDDRVLASLEVADTRPARRRGLLGRDGIEGALLLSPARGVHTMRMRFPIDVAHLDGDMVVLSVATMKPWRLGRHRRRARHVLEAEAGALRRWGIEPGMQIEVRS
;
A
#
# COMPACT_ATOMS: atom_id res chain seq x y z
N MET A 1 10.34 -2.78 -13.71
CA MET A 1 9.71 -2.51 -12.40
C MET A 1 8.23 -2.30 -12.68
N PRO A 2 7.32 -2.95 -11.95
CA PRO A 2 5.91 -2.77 -12.20
C PRO A 2 5.46 -1.33 -11.88
N TRP A 3 4.33 -0.94 -12.44
CA TRP A 3 3.68 0.34 -12.28
C TRP A 3 2.32 0.16 -11.62
N LEU A 4 1.97 1.11 -10.75
CA LEU A 4 0.63 1.27 -10.22
C LEU A 4 -0.19 2.07 -11.22
N VAL A 5 -1.30 1.53 -11.68
CA VAL A 5 -2.14 2.12 -12.73
C VAL A 5 -3.61 2.17 -12.28
N SER A 6 -4.35 3.18 -12.74
CA SER A 6 -5.81 3.26 -12.61
C SER A 6 -6.37 3.99 -13.84
N ASP A 7 -7.44 3.47 -14.45
CA ASP A 7 -8.06 4.02 -15.67
C ASP A 7 -7.03 4.42 -16.75
N ASP A 8 -6.11 3.50 -17.07
CA ASP A 8 -5.00 3.67 -18.01
C ASP A 8 -3.98 4.78 -17.66
N ARG A 9 -4.11 5.42 -16.49
CA ARG A 9 -3.15 6.41 -15.98
C ARG A 9 -2.14 5.76 -15.06
N VAL A 10 -0.85 5.95 -15.36
CA VAL A 10 0.25 5.61 -14.44
C VAL A 10 0.22 6.56 -13.24
N LEU A 11 0.14 5.99 -12.03
CA LEU A 11 0.12 6.73 -10.77
C LEU A 11 1.50 6.81 -10.13
N ALA A 12 2.21 5.68 -10.07
CA ALA A 12 3.51 5.58 -9.40
C ALA A 12 4.29 4.32 -9.84
N SER A 13 5.60 4.32 -9.60
CA SER A 13 6.39 3.08 -9.60
C SER A 13 5.93 2.16 -8.46
N LEU A 14 6.01 0.85 -8.68
CA LEU A 14 5.53 -0.15 -7.74
C LEU A 14 6.62 -1.17 -7.40
N GLU A 15 6.77 -1.42 -6.12
CA GLU A 15 7.41 -2.62 -5.59
C GLU A 15 6.33 -3.63 -5.16
N VAL A 16 6.57 -4.92 -5.40
CA VAL A 16 5.65 -5.99 -4.98
C VAL A 16 6.34 -6.90 -3.97
N ALA A 17 5.71 -7.09 -2.81
CA ALA A 17 6.13 -8.04 -1.79
C ALA A 17 5.14 -9.23 -1.75
N ASP A 18 5.48 -10.29 -2.48
CA ASP A 18 4.64 -11.49 -2.65
C ASP A 18 5.17 -12.73 -1.89
N THR A 19 6.38 -12.66 -1.35
CA THR A 19 6.94 -13.69 -0.47
C THR A 19 6.68 -13.38 1.01
N ARG A 20 6.57 -14.42 1.85
CA ARG A 20 6.38 -14.26 3.30
C ARG A 20 7.46 -13.35 3.95
N PRO A 21 8.77 -13.50 3.65
CA PRO A 21 9.79 -12.61 4.20
C PRO A 21 9.66 -11.17 3.71
N ALA A 22 9.38 -10.96 2.41
CA ALA A 22 9.20 -9.62 1.85
C ALA A 22 8.02 -8.89 2.53
N ARG A 23 6.89 -9.58 2.72
CA ARG A 23 5.73 -9.00 3.41
C ARG A 23 5.96 -8.66 4.87
N ARG A 24 6.66 -9.54 5.61
CA ARG A 24 6.99 -9.27 7.02
C ARG A 24 7.95 -8.09 7.17
N ARG A 25 8.84 -7.89 6.19
CA ARG A 25 9.74 -6.74 6.16
C ARG A 25 8.98 -5.47 5.83
N GLY A 26 8.17 -5.48 4.76
CA GLY A 26 7.52 -4.27 4.25
C GLY A 26 8.52 -3.13 4.07
N LEU A 27 8.16 -1.95 4.61
CA LEU A 27 9.00 -0.76 4.62
C LEU A 27 9.93 -0.64 5.86
N LEU A 28 10.05 -1.68 6.69
CA LEU A 28 10.96 -1.67 7.85
C LEU A 28 12.40 -1.46 7.40
N GLY A 29 13.12 -0.60 8.12
CA GLY A 29 14.51 -0.29 7.83
C GLY A 29 14.72 0.81 6.79
N ARG A 30 13.64 1.36 6.19
CA ARG A 30 13.71 2.47 5.23
C ARG A 30 13.44 3.84 5.87
N ASP A 31 13.93 4.90 5.23
CA ASP A 31 13.70 6.31 5.62
C ASP A 31 12.57 6.98 4.83
N GLY A 32 12.11 6.34 3.74
CA GLY A 32 11.04 6.83 2.87
C GLY A 32 10.77 5.84 1.74
N ILE A 33 9.86 6.21 0.84
CA ILE A 33 9.60 5.51 -0.43
C ILE A 33 9.06 6.51 -1.46
N GLU A 34 9.66 6.58 -2.65
CA GLU A 34 9.20 7.49 -3.71
C GLU A 34 7.92 6.99 -4.41
N GLY A 35 7.80 5.68 -4.60
CA GLY A 35 6.65 5.01 -5.19
C GLY A 35 5.73 4.36 -4.16
N ALA A 36 5.20 3.20 -4.50
CA ALA A 36 4.37 2.40 -3.60
C ALA A 36 4.91 0.97 -3.42
N LEU A 37 4.54 0.35 -2.31
CA LEU A 37 4.78 -1.07 -2.03
C LEU A 37 3.43 -1.79 -1.93
N LEU A 38 3.23 -2.83 -2.74
CA LEU A 38 2.08 -3.73 -2.64
C LEU A 38 2.45 -4.97 -1.82
N LEU A 39 1.82 -5.13 -0.66
CA LEU A 39 1.89 -6.35 0.13
C LEU A 39 0.81 -7.33 -0.33
N SER A 40 1.20 -8.49 -0.85
CA SER A 40 0.27 -9.47 -1.42
C SER A 40 0.59 -10.92 -1.00
N PRO A 41 -0.34 -11.67 -0.37
CA PRO A 41 -1.57 -11.19 0.24
C PRO A 41 -1.31 -10.45 1.58
N ALA A 42 -2.15 -9.46 1.89
CA ALA A 42 -2.17 -8.76 3.18
C ALA A 42 -3.58 -8.31 3.54
N ARG A 43 -3.87 -8.25 4.84
CA ARG A 43 -5.20 -7.85 5.38
C ARG A 43 -5.15 -6.66 6.32
N GLY A 44 -3.95 -6.22 6.65
CA GLY A 44 -3.67 -5.19 7.63
C GLY A 44 -2.16 -5.13 7.83
N VAL A 45 -1.72 -4.00 8.36
CA VAL A 45 -0.30 -3.68 8.52
C VAL A 45 -0.08 -3.06 9.90
N HIS A 46 1.18 -2.89 10.26
CA HIS A 46 1.58 -2.12 11.42
C HIS A 46 2.69 -1.17 11.02
N THR A 47 2.86 -0.09 11.78
CA THR A 47 3.97 0.85 11.62
C THR A 47 4.96 0.78 12.80
N MET A 48 4.98 -0.32 13.54
CA MET A 48 5.94 -0.56 14.62
C MET A 48 7.37 -0.45 14.08
N ARG A 49 8.23 0.31 14.77
CA ARG A 49 9.65 0.55 14.40
C ARG A 49 9.86 1.20 13.01
N MET A 50 8.83 1.72 12.37
CA MET A 50 8.99 2.56 11.18
C MET A 50 9.52 3.95 11.58
N ARG A 51 10.23 4.59 10.64
CA ARG A 51 10.84 5.92 10.86
C ARG A 51 10.03 7.07 10.29
N PHE A 52 9.08 6.78 9.39
CA PHE A 52 8.25 7.76 8.69
C PHE A 52 6.78 7.33 8.66
N PRO A 53 5.83 8.28 8.56
CA PRO A 53 4.42 7.96 8.38
C PRO A 53 4.13 7.46 6.97
N ILE A 54 3.16 6.58 6.83
CA ILE A 54 2.75 6.02 5.54
C ILE A 54 1.25 6.19 5.32
N ASP A 55 0.86 6.33 4.06
CA ASP A 55 -0.50 6.07 3.64
C ASP A 55 -0.69 4.58 3.39
N VAL A 56 -1.88 4.08 3.73
CA VAL A 56 -2.26 2.67 3.62
C VAL A 56 -3.60 2.58 2.91
N ALA A 57 -3.64 1.89 1.77
CA ALA A 57 -4.87 1.47 1.12
C ALA A 57 -5.07 -0.04 1.26
N HIS A 58 -6.23 -0.45 1.75
CA HIS A 58 -6.64 -1.84 1.74
C HIS A 58 -7.35 -2.12 0.41
N LEU A 59 -6.95 -3.18 -0.29
CA LEU A 59 -7.54 -3.60 -1.56
C LEU A 59 -8.22 -4.96 -1.40
N ASP A 60 -9.36 -5.21 -2.03
CA ASP A 60 -9.93 -6.56 -2.10
C ASP A 60 -9.22 -7.45 -3.13
N GLY A 61 -9.79 -8.62 -3.43
CA GLY A 61 -9.18 -9.59 -4.35
C GLY A 61 -9.22 -9.15 -5.81
N ASP A 62 -10.07 -8.20 -6.15
CA ASP A 62 -10.23 -7.65 -7.49
C ASP A 62 -9.45 -6.33 -7.63
N MET A 63 -8.58 -6.00 -6.67
CA MET A 63 -7.80 -4.76 -6.62
C MET A 63 -8.64 -3.46 -6.48
N VAL A 64 -9.85 -3.57 -5.92
CA VAL A 64 -10.68 -2.40 -5.58
C VAL A 64 -10.27 -1.84 -4.21
N VAL A 65 -10.11 -0.53 -4.12
CA VAL A 65 -9.80 0.16 -2.86
C VAL A 65 -10.97 0.09 -1.90
N LEU A 66 -10.76 -0.53 -0.73
CA LEU A 66 -11.75 -0.66 0.32
C LEU A 66 -11.68 0.48 1.34
N SER A 67 -10.48 0.98 1.64
CA SER A 67 -10.27 2.06 2.60
C SER A 67 -8.89 2.64 2.46
N VAL A 68 -8.76 3.94 2.73
CA VAL A 68 -7.49 4.68 2.76
C VAL A 68 -7.31 5.30 4.15
N ALA A 69 -6.08 5.28 4.67
CA ALA A 69 -5.73 5.98 5.91
C ALA A 69 -4.23 6.32 5.97
N THR A 70 -3.90 7.47 6.55
CA THR A 70 -2.51 7.78 6.93
C THR A 70 -2.20 7.25 8.33
N MET A 71 -1.09 6.54 8.47
CA MET A 71 -0.63 5.94 9.72
C MET A 71 0.71 6.53 10.15
N LYS A 72 0.76 7.10 11.36
CA LYS A 72 2.01 7.51 12.01
C LYS A 72 2.81 6.28 12.48
N PRO A 73 4.13 6.41 12.69
CA PRO A 73 4.92 5.36 13.35
C PRO A 73 4.32 4.86 14.66
N TRP A 74 4.64 3.62 15.02
CA TRP A 74 4.20 2.96 16.26
C TRP A 74 2.68 2.81 16.38
N ARG A 75 2.02 2.33 15.33
CA ARG A 75 0.59 2.02 15.32
C ARG A 75 0.34 0.60 14.83
N LEU A 76 -0.73 0.00 15.36
CA LEU A 76 -1.31 -1.22 14.81
C LEU A 76 -2.46 -0.80 13.88
N GLY A 77 -2.38 -1.18 12.61
CA GLY A 77 -3.41 -0.88 11.61
C GLY A 77 -4.64 -1.76 11.80
N ARG A 78 -5.76 -1.34 11.20
CA ARG A 78 -6.99 -2.14 11.23
C ARG A 78 -6.83 -3.39 10.37
N HIS A 79 -7.18 -4.54 10.93
CA HIS A 79 -7.35 -5.75 10.13
C HIS A 79 -8.68 -5.71 9.36
N ARG A 80 -8.63 -5.79 8.03
CA ARG A 80 -9.78 -5.77 7.13
C ARG A 80 -10.02 -7.16 6.54
N ARG A 81 -11.11 -7.82 6.95
CA ARG A 81 -11.48 -9.17 6.49
C ARG A 81 -11.74 -9.28 4.97
N ARG A 82 -12.16 -8.20 4.33
CA ARG A 82 -12.34 -8.18 2.86
C ARG A 82 -11.05 -7.96 2.10
N ALA A 83 -10.04 -7.35 2.72
CA ALA A 83 -8.78 -7.07 2.06
C ALA A 83 -8.07 -8.37 1.64
N ARG A 84 -7.41 -8.31 0.49
CA ARG A 84 -6.47 -9.32 -0.01
C ARG A 84 -5.10 -8.73 -0.24
N HIS A 85 -5.00 -7.42 -0.45
CA HIS A 85 -3.73 -6.71 -0.58
C HIS A 85 -3.74 -5.44 0.27
N VAL A 86 -2.54 -4.95 0.56
CA VAL A 86 -2.35 -3.64 1.18
C VAL A 86 -1.31 -2.87 0.36
N LEU A 87 -1.67 -1.69 -0.10
CA LEU A 87 -0.79 -0.74 -0.75
C LEU A 87 -0.27 0.25 0.30
N GLU A 88 1.05 0.35 0.41
CA GLU A 88 1.75 1.30 1.28
C GLU A 88 2.47 2.34 0.42
N ALA A 89 2.38 3.61 0.80
CA ALA A 89 3.13 4.70 0.18
C ALA A 89 3.51 5.73 1.24
N GLU A 90 4.42 6.65 0.93
CA GLU A 90 4.75 7.73 1.86
C GLU A 90 3.51 8.60 2.17
N ALA A 91 3.42 9.14 3.38
CA ALA A 91 2.25 9.91 3.80
C ALA A 91 1.88 11.04 2.81
N GLY A 92 0.59 11.12 2.51
CA GLY A 92 0.03 12.05 1.53
C GLY A 92 0.18 11.62 0.07
N ALA A 93 0.90 10.55 -0.25
CA ALA A 93 1.05 10.07 -1.63
C ALA A 93 -0.27 9.61 -2.23
N LEU A 94 -1.08 8.81 -1.50
CA LEU A 94 -2.34 8.30 -2.03
C LEU A 94 -3.30 9.44 -2.37
N ARG A 95 -3.34 10.49 -1.52
CA ARG A 95 -4.11 11.72 -1.80
C ARG A 95 -3.60 12.46 -3.04
N ARG A 96 -2.27 12.58 -3.22
CA ARG A 96 -1.68 13.23 -4.42
C ARG A 96 -2.00 12.48 -5.71
N TRP A 97 -2.11 11.16 -5.64
CA TRP A 97 -2.49 10.32 -6.78
C TRP A 97 -4.01 10.23 -6.99
N GLY A 98 -4.80 10.76 -6.06
CA GLY A 98 -6.27 10.72 -6.11
C GLY A 98 -6.85 9.35 -5.76
N ILE A 99 -6.11 8.49 -5.04
CA ILE A 99 -6.58 7.16 -4.68
C ILE A 99 -7.61 7.25 -3.55
N GLU A 100 -8.81 6.76 -3.83
CA GLU A 100 -9.97 6.81 -2.95
C GLU A 100 -10.70 5.46 -2.90
N PRO A 101 -11.49 5.18 -1.84
CA PRO A 101 -12.33 3.98 -1.79
C PRO A 101 -13.25 3.84 -3.01
N GLY A 102 -13.36 2.64 -3.55
CA GLY A 102 -14.13 2.32 -4.75
C GLY A 102 -13.31 2.35 -6.05
N MET A 103 -12.11 2.93 -6.03
CA MET A 103 -11.23 2.98 -7.20
C MET A 103 -10.65 1.60 -7.53
N GLN A 104 -10.55 1.30 -8.83
CA GLN A 104 -9.87 0.12 -9.35
C GLN A 104 -8.39 0.41 -9.55
N ILE A 105 -7.53 -0.48 -9.07
CA ILE A 105 -6.07 -0.38 -9.20
C ILE A 105 -5.55 -1.57 -10.02
N GLU A 106 -4.52 -1.33 -10.82
CA GLU A 106 -3.85 -2.34 -11.64
C GLU A 106 -2.34 -2.34 -11.40
N VAL A 107 -1.74 -3.51 -11.60
CA VAL A 107 -0.29 -3.70 -11.66
C VAL A 107 0.09 -3.99 -13.10
N ARG A 108 0.86 -3.10 -13.73
CA ARG A 108 1.36 -3.29 -15.10
C ARG A 108 2.88 -3.46 -15.09
N SER A 109 3.40 -4.43 -15.85
CA SER A 109 4.84 -4.77 -15.90
C SER A 109 5.50 -4.24 -17.16
#